data_AF-A0A6I6JZF6-F1
#
_entry.id   AF-A0A6I6JZF6-F1
#
_cell.length_a   1.000
_cell.length_b   1.000
_cell.length_c   1.000
_cell.angle_alpha   90.00
_cell.angle_beta   90.00
_cell.angle_gamma   90.00
#
_symmetry.space_group_name_H-M   'P 1'
#
loop_
_entity.id
_entity.type
_entity.pdbx_description
1 polymer ?
#
loop_
_entity_poly.entity_id
_entity_poly.type
_entity_poly.pdbx_seq_one_letter_code
_entity_poly.pdbx_strand_id
1 'polypeptide(L)'
;MKTDNENSNYTDLNPLISKLKKEDTNYAVIVRAIQFMYWVLVPFIGIMTIREYMDSRNVIVIISGVCNMLAFAALALSFRKYYYEYKFVDYSLPTIQMLNKAVHRYQPFQKKTIRVLVPLILIDVALTLDWIEDGTSVLLIQAFFWGAILLGVIIGLILWYVRYKPIRDEAQRLVREIEGE
;
A
#
# COMPACT_ATOMS: atom_id res chain seq x y z
N MET A 1 7.11 -48.37 -9.97
CA MET A 1 7.80 -47.59 -8.92
C MET A 1 7.56 -46.12 -9.23
N LYS A 2 6.61 -45.48 -8.54
CA LYS A 2 6.21 -44.07 -8.67
C LYS A 2 6.25 -43.50 -7.25
N THR A 3 7.42 -43.04 -6.80
CA THR A 3 7.63 -42.55 -5.42
C THR A 3 8.34 -41.19 -5.38
N ASP A 4 8.61 -40.58 -6.53
CA ASP A 4 9.46 -39.38 -6.60
C ASP A 4 8.67 -38.06 -6.63
N ASN A 5 7.35 -38.11 -6.82
CA ASN A 5 6.53 -36.89 -6.99
C ASN A 5 5.93 -36.34 -5.68
N GLU A 6 5.77 -37.16 -4.63
CA GLU A 6 5.33 -36.64 -3.32
C GLU A 6 6.49 -35.97 -2.58
N ASN A 7 7.70 -36.53 -2.67
CA ASN A 7 8.86 -36.00 -1.96
C ASN A 7 9.34 -34.65 -2.52
N SER A 8 9.23 -34.41 -3.83
CA SER A 8 9.57 -33.10 -4.44
C SER A 8 8.61 -31.99 -3.96
N ASN A 9 7.31 -32.29 -3.90
CA ASN A 9 6.26 -31.36 -3.45
C ASN A 9 6.49 -30.86 -2.01
N TYR A 10 6.85 -31.74 -1.08
CA TYR A 10 7.14 -31.33 0.31
C TYR A 10 8.46 -30.58 0.46
N THR A 11 9.43 -30.84 -0.44
CA THR A 11 10.77 -30.24 -0.40
C THR A 11 10.73 -28.74 -0.72
N ASP A 12 9.89 -28.32 -1.68
CA ASP A 12 9.73 -26.91 -2.07
C ASP A 12 8.66 -26.16 -1.25
N LEU A 13 7.70 -26.87 -0.64
CA LEU A 13 6.58 -26.25 0.07
C LEU A 13 6.97 -25.60 1.41
N ASN A 14 7.72 -26.32 2.26
CA ASN A 14 8.16 -25.82 3.56
C ASN A 14 9.02 -24.53 3.47
N PRO A 15 10.04 -24.45 2.59
CA PRO A 15 10.79 -23.21 2.43
C PRO A 15 9.90 -22.06 1.91
N LEU A 16 8.96 -22.31 1.00
CA LEU A 16 8.02 -21.28 0.53
C LEU A 16 7.11 -20.77 1.65
N ILE A 17 6.54 -21.66 2.48
CA ILE A 17 5.70 -21.25 3.63
C ILE A 17 6.48 -20.38 4.60
N SER A 18 7.75 -20.72 4.86
CA SER A 18 8.61 -19.92 5.73
C SER A 18 8.86 -18.52 5.15
N LYS A 19 9.08 -18.42 3.84
CA LYS A 19 9.29 -17.18 3.09
C LYS A 19 8.03 -16.32 3.06
N LEU A 20 6.86 -16.93 2.82
CA LEU A 20 5.55 -16.27 2.88
C LEU A 20 5.29 -15.65 4.25
N LYS A 21 5.47 -16.40 5.34
CA LYS A 21 5.30 -15.90 6.70
C LYS A 21 6.21 -14.71 7.00
N LYS A 22 7.47 -14.80 6.58
CA LYS A 22 8.46 -13.74 6.75
C LYS A 22 8.07 -12.48 6.00
N GLU A 23 7.70 -12.60 4.72
CA GLU A 23 7.34 -11.45 3.89
C GLU A 23 6.01 -10.82 4.28
N ASP A 24 5.01 -11.61 4.68
CA ASP A 24 3.75 -11.09 5.24
C ASP A 24 4.01 -10.29 6.52
N THR A 25 4.88 -10.79 7.40
CA THR A 25 5.28 -10.08 8.62
C THR A 25 6.02 -8.79 8.32
N ASN A 26 7.00 -8.83 7.40
CA ASN A 26 7.75 -7.66 6.96
C ASN A 26 6.82 -6.60 6.37
N TYR A 27 5.89 -7.02 5.50
CA TYR A 27 4.92 -6.12 4.89
C TYR A 27 4.00 -5.50 5.95
N ALA A 28 3.51 -6.30 6.91
CA ALA A 28 2.71 -5.78 8.01
C ALA A 28 3.47 -4.73 8.84
N VAL A 29 4.76 -4.91 9.08
CA VAL A 29 5.61 -3.93 9.77
C VAL A 29 5.73 -2.64 8.94
N ILE A 30 6.02 -2.73 7.64
CA ILE A 30 6.13 -1.58 6.74
C ILE A 30 4.81 -0.80 6.70
N VAL A 31 3.69 -1.49 6.49
CA VAL A 31 2.37 -0.86 6.43
C VAL A 31 2.00 -0.21 7.75
N ARG A 32 2.34 -0.83 8.88
CA ARG A 32 2.12 -0.24 10.21
C ARG A 32 2.96 1.02 10.42
N ALA A 33 4.21 1.03 9.97
CA ALA A 33 5.07 2.21 10.02
C ALA A 33 4.51 3.35 9.17
N ILE A 34 4.07 3.07 7.94
CA ILE A 34 3.42 4.03 7.05
C ILE A 34 2.12 4.57 7.68
N GLN A 35 1.28 3.69 8.24
CA GLN A 35 0.07 4.08 8.95
C GLN A 35 0.38 5.05 10.10
N PHE A 36 1.38 4.73 10.93
CA PHE A 36 1.77 5.58 12.05
C PHE A 36 2.32 6.92 11.58
N MET A 37 3.14 6.93 10.53
CA MET A 37 3.63 8.15 9.89
C MET A 37 2.49 9.08 9.48
N TYR A 38 1.44 8.56 8.81
CA TYR A 38 0.28 9.39 8.46
C TYR A 38 -0.46 9.92 9.69
N TRP A 39 -0.59 9.13 10.76
CA TRP A 39 -1.18 9.62 12.01
C TRP A 39 -0.38 10.74 12.68
N VAL A 40 0.95 10.74 12.53
CA VAL A 40 1.81 11.83 13.01
C VAL A 40 1.71 13.07 12.11
N LEU A 41 1.54 12.89 10.80
CA LEU A 41 1.38 14.00 9.86
C LEU A 41 0.08 14.77 10.09
N VAL A 42 -1.02 14.13 10.51
CA VAL A 42 -2.30 14.81 10.77
C VAL A 42 -2.15 15.97 11.79
N PRO A 43 -1.69 15.76 13.03
CA PRO A 43 -1.53 16.86 13.99
C PRO A 43 -0.43 17.84 13.57
N PHE A 44 0.63 17.37 12.90
CA PHE A 44 1.67 18.24 12.38
C PHE A 44 1.13 19.25 11.36
N ILE A 45 0.37 18.79 10.37
CA ILE A 45 -0.31 19.66 9.38
C ILE A 45 -1.32 20.57 10.08
N GLY A 46 -2.05 20.08 11.07
CA GLY A 46 -2.98 20.90 11.86
C GLY A 46 -2.30 22.09 12.53
N ILE A 47 -1.13 21.87 13.16
CA ILE A 47 -0.34 22.94 13.79
C ILE A 47 0.15 23.93 12.75
N MET A 48 0.68 23.46 11.61
CA MET A 48 1.16 24.32 10.53
C MET A 48 0.04 25.18 9.95
N THR A 49 -1.12 24.57 9.69
CA THR A 49 -2.32 25.26 9.18
C THR A 49 -2.78 26.36 10.13
N ILE A 50 -2.82 26.08 11.45
CA ILE A 50 -3.22 27.07 12.46
C ILE A 50 -2.25 28.25 12.47
N ARG A 51 -0.95 27.97 12.46
CA ARG A 51 0.09 29.01 12.45
C ARG A 51 -0.02 29.90 11.21
N GLU A 52 -0.11 29.29 10.05
CA GLU A 52 -0.23 30.02 8.78
C GLU A 52 -1.51 30.84 8.70
N TYR A 53 -2.62 30.31 9.22
CA TYR A 53 -3.87 31.08 9.33
C TYR A 53 -3.75 32.27 10.29
N MET A 54 -3.01 32.14 11.39
CA MET A 54 -2.78 33.26 12.30
C MET A 54 -2.02 34.41 11.62
N ASP A 55 -1.12 34.07 10.71
CA ASP A 55 -0.29 35.01 9.97
C ASP A 55 -1.04 35.63 8.77
N SER A 56 -1.70 34.82 7.95
CA SER A 56 -2.38 35.26 6.71
C SER A 56 -3.82 35.74 6.91
N ARG A 57 -4.52 35.21 7.93
CA ARG A 57 -5.98 35.30 8.10
C ARG A 57 -6.79 34.79 6.91
N ASN A 58 -6.19 33.98 6.02
CA ASN A 58 -6.87 33.46 4.85
C ASN A 58 -7.62 32.16 5.16
N VAL A 59 -8.92 32.13 4.83
CA VAL A 59 -9.78 30.97 5.04
C VAL A 59 -9.40 29.80 4.10
N ILE A 60 -8.78 30.09 2.95
CA ILE A 60 -8.32 29.06 1.99
C ILE A 60 -7.30 28.14 2.64
N VAL A 61 -6.34 28.68 3.41
CA VAL A 61 -5.38 27.91 4.22
C VAL A 61 -6.08 26.90 5.13
N ILE A 62 -7.15 27.30 5.82
CA ILE A 62 -7.92 26.40 6.70
C ILE A 62 -8.57 25.28 5.89
N ILE A 63 -9.19 25.61 4.74
CA ILE A 63 -9.85 24.62 3.89
C ILE A 63 -8.83 23.61 3.33
N SER A 64 -7.70 24.10 2.81
CA SER A 64 -6.57 23.30 2.33
C SER A 64 -6.06 22.37 3.43
N GLY A 65 -5.76 22.91 4.62
CA GLY A 65 -5.28 22.14 5.76
C GLY A 65 -6.26 21.06 6.22
N VAL A 66 -7.56 21.37 6.27
CA VAL A 66 -8.61 20.38 6.61
C VAL A 66 -8.69 19.28 5.56
N CYS A 67 -8.65 19.62 4.26
CA CYS A 67 -8.62 18.63 3.19
C CYS A 67 -7.40 17.71 3.30
N ASN A 68 -6.21 18.26 3.57
CA ASN A 68 -4.98 17.48 3.79
C ASN A 68 -5.07 16.56 5.02
N MET A 69 -5.58 17.06 6.15
CA MET A 69 -5.78 16.27 7.36
C MET A 69 -6.74 15.09 7.12
N LEU A 70 -7.87 15.34 6.44
CA LEU A 70 -8.82 14.30 6.07
C LEU A 70 -8.21 13.27 5.12
N ALA A 71 -7.40 13.71 4.17
CA ALA A 71 -6.72 12.80 3.25
C ALA A 71 -5.73 11.88 3.97
N PHE A 72 -4.87 12.43 4.84
CA PHE A 72 -3.92 11.63 5.61
C PHE A 72 -4.60 10.71 6.61
N ALA A 73 -5.69 11.15 7.26
CA ALA A 73 -6.50 10.27 8.09
C ALA A 73 -7.11 9.10 7.28
N ALA A 74 -7.67 9.38 6.10
CA ALA A 74 -8.23 8.35 5.22
C ALA A 74 -7.16 7.38 4.68
N LEU A 75 -5.94 7.87 4.38
CA LEU A 75 -4.79 7.02 4.06
C LEU A 75 -4.41 6.14 5.24
N ALA A 76 -4.28 6.70 6.45
CA ALA A 76 -3.96 5.94 7.65
C ALA A 76 -4.98 4.82 7.90
N LEU A 77 -6.28 5.10 7.71
CA LEU A 77 -7.34 4.09 7.81
C LEU A 77 -7.24 3.02 6.71
N SER A 78 -6.87 3.40 5.48
CA SER A 78 -6.64 2.45 4.39
C SER A 78 -5.47 1.53 4.68
N PHE A 79 -4.34 2.07 5.15
CA PHE A 79 -3.17 1.30 5.57
C PHE A 79 -3.45 0.44 6.81
N ARG A 80 -4.30 0.89 7.74
CA ARG A 80 -4.78 0.04 8.84
C ARG A 80 -5.44 -1.22 8.30
N LYS A 81 -6.33 -1.10 7.30
CA LYS A 81 -6.98 -2.27 6.69
C LYS A 81 -5.95 -3.23 6.07
N TYR A 82 -4.97 -2.69 5.35
CA TYR A 82 -3.89 -3.51 4.80
C TYR A 82 -3.07 -4.20 5.90
N TYR A 83 -2.74 -3.52 6.98
CA TYR A 83 -2.02 -4.14 8.10
C TYR A 83 -2.74 -5.38 8.65
N TYR A 84 -4.05 -5.30 8.87
CA TYR A 84 -4.82 -6.46 9.36
C TYR A 84 -4.83 -7.61 8.35
N GLU A 85 -4.88 -7.32 7.06
CA GLU A 85 -4.90 -8.34 6.00
C GLU A 85 -3.61 -9.17 5.94
N TYR A 86 -2.46 -8.56 6.19
CA TYR A 86 -1.15 -9.24 6.17
C TYR A 86 -0.72 -9.77 7.55
N LYS A 87 -1.16 -9.16 8.64
CA LYS A 87 -0.82 -9.64 9.99
C LYS A 87 -1.58 -10.90 10.39
N PHE A 88 -2.86 -11.00 10.03
CA PHE A 88 -3.75 -12.06 10.51
C PHE A 88 -3.99 -13.12 9.43
N VAL A 89 -2.92 -13.53 8.75
CA VAL A 89 -3.00 -14.59 7.74
C VAL A 89 -3.10 -15.94 8.42
N ASP A 90 -4.13 -16.68 8.04
CA ASP A 90 -4.34 -18.03 8.53
C ASP A 90 -3.57 -19.04 7.67
N TYR A 91 -2.47 -19.55 8.25
CA TYR A 91 -1.62 -20.59 7.67
C TYR A 91 -2.04 -22.01 8.09
N SER A 92 -3.12 -22.17 8.85
CA SER A 92 -3.68 -23.47 9.23
C SER A 92 -4.66 -24.02 8.17
N LEU A 93 -4.99 -23.22 7.17
CA LEU A 93 -5.85 -23.61 6.05
C LEU A 93 -5.20 -24.74 5.22
N PRO A 94 -6.01 -25.52 4.48
CA PRO A 94 -5.49 -26.47 3.51
C PRO A 94 -4.52 -25.82 2.52
N THR A 95 -3.44 -26.51 2.16
CA THR A 95 -2.31 -25.99 1.38
C THR A 95 -2.74 -25.24 0.11
N ILE A 96 -3.65 -25.84 -0.68
CA ILE A 96 -4.19 -25.21 -1.90
C ILE A 96 -4.90 -23.88 -1.61
N GLN A 97 -5.72 -23.82 -0.56
CA GLN A 97 -6.44 -22.60 -0.21
C GLN A 97 -5.49 -21.50 0.26
N MET A 98 -4.47 -21.87 1.05
CA MET A 98 -3.43 -20.95 1.51
C MET A 98 -2.61 -20.39 0.33
N LEU A 99 -2.15 -21.25 -0.59
CA LEU A 99 -1.39 -20.82 -1.77
C LEU A 99 -2.21 -19.93 -2.71
N ASN A 100 -3.47 -20.29 -2.98
CA ASN A 100 -4.38 -19.47 -3.79
C ASN A 100 -4.61 -18.08 -3.17
N LYS A 101 -4.77 -18.02 -1.83
CA LYS A 101 -4.83 -16.73 -1.12
C LYS A 101 -3.53 -15.94 -1.22
N ALA A 102 -2.36 -16.60 -1.17
CA ALA A 102 -1.08 -15.94 -1.37
C ALA A 102 -0.94 -15.37 -2.79
N VAL A 103 -1.28 -16.14 -3.82
CA VAL A 103 -1.25 -15.68 -5.22
C VAL A 103 -2.11 -14.44 -5.41
N HIS A 104 -3.32 -14.41 -4.82
CA HIS A 104 -4.20 -13.25 -4.90
C HIS A 104 -3.65 -12.03 -4.14
N ARG A 105 -3.06 -12.26 -2.96
CA ARG A 105 -2.49 -11.20 -2.11
C ARG A 105 -1.32 -10.48 -2.78
N TYR A 106 -0.45 -11.20 -3.46
CA TYR A 106 0.75 -10.63 -4.11
C TYR A 106 0.49 -10.12 -5.54
N GLN A 107 -0.76 -9.91 -5.94
CA GLN A 107 -1.08 -9.22 -7.20
C GLN A 107 -0.74 -7.73 -7.13
N PRO A 108 -0.17 -7.14 -8.20
CA PRO A 108 0.26 -5.75 -8.20
C PRO A 108 -0.91 -4.76 -8.10
N PHE A 109 -2.05 -5.10 -8.70
CA PHE A 109 -3.23 -4.24 -8.75
C PHE A 109 -4.44 -4.97 -8.15
N GLN A 110 -4.80 -4.61 -6.92
CA GLN A 110 -6.00 -5.12 -6.27
C GLN A 110 -7.14 -4.11 -6.40
N LYS A 111 -8.37 -4.59 -6.63
CA LYS A 111 -9.57 -3.72 -6.67
C LYS A 111 -9.74 -2.88 -5.39
N LYS A 112 -9.22 -3.38 -4.26
CA LYS A 112 -9.23 -2.68 -2.96
C LYS A 112 -8.42 -1.37 -2.99
N THR A 113 -7.41 -1.26 -3.86
CA THR A 113 -6.57 -0.07 -4.04
C THR A 113 -7.34 1.14 -4.54
N ILE A 114 -8.52 0.95 -5.14
CA ILE A 114 -9.43 2.05 -5.55
C ILE A 114 -9.77 2.96 -4.36
N ARG A 115 -9.82 2.43 -3.12
CA ARG A 115 -10.09 3.24 -1.92
C ARG A 115 -9.03 4.31 -1.65
N VAL A 116 -7.80 4.10 -2.12
CA VAL A 116 -6.68 5.05 -1.99
C VAL A 116 -6.84 6.25 -2.94
N LEU A 117 -7.67 6.14 -3.98
CA LEU A 117 -7.91 7.25 -4.91
C LEU A 117 -8.65 8.42 -4.25
N VAL A 118 -9.57 8.13 -3.31
CA VAL A 118 -10.33 9.16 -2.60
C VAL A 118 -9.42 10.13 -1.84
N PRO A 119 -8.51 9.67 -0.95
CA PRO A 119 -7.58 10.59 -0.32
C PRO A 119 -6.58 11.20 -1.30
N LEU A 120 -6.25 10.54 -2.42
CA LEU A 120 -5.38 11.12 -3.44
C LEU A 120 -5.99 12.39 -4.05
N ILE A 121 -7.29 12.35 -4.37
CA ILE A 121 -8.03 13.51 -4.90
C ILE A 121 -8.09 14.61 -3.84
N LEU A 122 -8.28 14.27 -2.56
CA LEU A 122 -8.26 15.27 -1.49
C LEU A 122 -6.90 15.96 -1.36
N ILE A 123 -5.79 15.21 -1.51
CA ILE A 123 -4.44 15.80 -1.52
C ILE A 123 -4.28 16.74 -2.72
N ASP A 124 -4.73 16.34 -3.91
CA ASP A 124 -4.65 17.19 -5.11
C ASP A 124 -5.40 18.52 -4.93
N VAL A 125 -6.63 18.45 -4.41
CA VAL A 125 -7.44 19.63 -4.10
C VAL A 125 -6.75 20.50 -3.07
N ALA A 126 -6.25 19.91 -1.97
CA ALA A 126 -5.57 20.66 -0.93
C ALA A 126 -4.31 21.38 -1.46
N LEU A 127 -3.43 20.63 -2.14
CA LEU A 127 -2.20 21.16 -2.74
C LEU A 127 -2.50 22.27 -3.75
N THR A 128 -3.54 22.10 -4.56
CA THR A 128 -3.93 23.09 -5.56
C THR A 128 -4.44 24.38 -4.92
N LEU A 129 -5.25 24.29 -3.86
CA LEU A 129 -5.71 25.47 -3.13
C LEU A 129 -4.55 26.23 -2.48
N ASP A 130 -3.63 25.49 -1.87
CA ASP A 130 -2.46 26.02 -1.17
C ASP A 130 -1.51 26.77 -2.12
N TRP A 131 -1.10 26.13 -3.20
CA TRP A 131 -0.07 26.69 -4.08
C TRP A 131 -0.58 27.77 -5.04
N ILE A 132 -1.89 27.78 -5.34
CA ILE A 132 -2.51 28.88 -6.09
C ILE A 132 -2.48 30.17 -5.26
N GLU A 133 -2.68 30.07 -3.94
CA GLU A 133 -2.58 31.23 -3.04
C GLU A 133 -1.18 31.87 -3.10
N ASP A 134 -0.14 31.04 -3.21
CA ASP A 134 1.25 31.47 -3.40
C ASP A 134 1.58 31.97 -4.82
N GLY A 135 0.58 32.03 -5.71
CA GLY A 135 0.75 32.50 -7.09
C GLY A 135 1.39 31.46 -8.03
N THR A 136 1.44 30.20 -7.63
CA THR A 136 2.01 29.13 -8.46
C THR A 136 1.06 28.73 -9.58
N SER A 137 1.60 28.51 -10.78
CA SER A 137 0.79 28.07 -11.93
C SER A 137 0.19 26.67 -11.69
N VAL A 138 -1.10 26.51 -12.03
CA VAL A 138 -1.82 25.23 -11.93
C VAL A 138 -1.12 24.10 -12.69
N LEU A 139 -0.52 24.40 -13.85
CA LEU A 139 0.23 23.42 -14.63
C LEU A 139 1.44 22.86 -13.86
N LEU A 140 2.16 23.71 -13.12
CA LEU A 140 3.31 23.29 -12.32
C LEU A 140 2.87 22.44 -11.11
N ILE A 141 1.78 22.83 -10.44
CA ILE A 141 1.16 22.09 -9.33
C ILE A 141 0.79 20.67 -9.81
N GLN A 142 0.08 20.59 -10.94
CA GLN A 142 -0.35 19.32 -11.51
C GLN A 142 0.84 18.47 -11.99
N ALA A 143 1.84 19.08 -12.63
CA ALA A 143 3.05 18.38 -13.04
C ALA A 143 3.80 17.79 -11.84
N PHE A 144 3.89 18.54 -10.74
CA PHE A 144 4.49 18.06 -9.50
C PHE A 144 3.69 16.90 -8.88
N PHE A 145 2.37 17.06 -8.76
CA PHE A 145 1.49 16.05 -8.17
C PHE A 145 1.53 14.73 -8.96
N TRP A 146 1.34 14.79 -10.28
CA TRP A 146 1.42 13.60 -11.14
C TRP A 146 2.82 12.99 -11.15
N GLY A 147 3.87 13.82 -11.09
CA GLY A 147 5.25 13.35 -10.96
C GLY A 147 5.47 12.55 -9.66
N ALA A 148 4.95 13.03 -8.54
CA ALA A 148 5.03 12.34 -7.25
C ALA A 148 4.26 11.01 -7.26
N ILE A 149 3.06 10.98 -7.85
CA ILE A 149 2.27 9.74 -8.02
C ILE A 149 3.04 8.73 -8.88
N LEU A 150 3.55 9.18 -10.03
CA LEU A 150 4.28 8.31 -10.96
C LEU A 150 5.50 7.70 -10.28
N LEU A 151 6.26 8.49 -9.53
CA LEU A 151 7.41 8.02 -8.76
C LEU A 151 7.00 6.98 -7.71
N GLY A 152 5.92 7.21 -6.98
CA GLY A 152 5.35 6.24 -6.04
C GLY A 152 4.94 4.92 -6.71
N VAL A 153 4.29 5.00 -7.87
CA VAL A 153 3.90 3.82 -8.67
C VAL A 153 5.13 3.05 -9.16
N ILE A 154 6.16 3.74 -9.66
CA ILE A 154 7.41 3.12 -10.10
C ILE A 154 8.08 2.37 -8.94
N ILE A 155 8.21 3.01 -7.77
CA ILE A 155 8.78 2.35 -6.58
C ILE A 155 7.95 1.12 -6.20
N GLY A 156 6.63 1.23 -6.19
CA GLY A 156 5.72 0.11 -5.91
C GLY A 156 5.89 -1.05 -6.89
N LEU A 157 6.02 -0.76 -8.19
CA LEU A 157 6.22 -1.76 -9.23
C LEU A 157 7.60 -2.42 -9.15
N ILE A 158 8.66 -1.66 -8.85
CA ILE A 158 10.00 -2.21 -8.63
C ILE A 158 9.99 -3.15 -7.42
N LEU A 159 9.42 -2.71 -6.30
CA LEU A 159 9.31 -3.53 -5.09
C LEU A 159 8.53 -4.81 -5.37
N TRP A 160 7.43 -4.68 -6.12
CA TRP A 160 6.62 -5.81 -6.54
C TRP A 160 7.40 -6.78 -7.43
N TYR A 161 8.07 -6.28 -8.47
CA TYR A 161 8.81 -7.10 -9.41
C TYR A 161 9.94 -7.88 -8.74
N VAL A 162 10.67 -7.23 -7.82
CA VAL A 162 11.84 -7.83 -7.17
C VAL A 162 11.45 -8.75 -6.02
N ARG A 163 10.47 -8.38 -5.20
CA ARG A 163 10.14 -9.14 -3.97
C ARG A 163 8.89 -10.01 -4.08
N TYR A 164 7.80 -9.46 -4.59
CA TYR A 164 6.47 -10.10 -4.50
C TYR A 164 6.16 -11.01 -5.67
N LYS A 165 6.59 -10.63 -6.88
CA LYS A 165 6.44 -11.43 -8.10
C LYS A 165 7.05 -12.83 -7.96
N PRO A 166 8.31 -13.03 -7.50
CA PRO A 166 8.88 -14.38 -7.41
C PRO A 166 8.10 -15.28 -6.45
N ILE A 167 7.61 -14.74 -5.33
CA ILE A 167 6.82 -15.48 -4.33
C ILE A 167 5.46 -15.90 -4.91
N ARG A 168 4.82 -14.98 -5.63
CA ARG A 168 3.55 -15.26 -6.31
C ARG A 168 3.72 -16.35 -7.36
N ASP A 169 4.74 -16.24 -8.18
CA ASP A 169 4.98 -17.17 -9.30
C ASP A 169 5.33 -18.57 -8.76
N GLU A 170 6.10 -18.65 -7.68
CA GLU A 170 6.42 -19.90 -6.96
C GLU A 170 5.17 -20.53 -6.33
N ALA A 171 4.33 -19.74 -5.66
CA ALA A 171 3.06 -20.22 -5.12
C ALA A 171 2.10 -20.69 -6.22
N GLN A 172 2.04 -19.99 -7.35
CA GLN A 172 1.20 -20.36 -8.49
C GLN A 172 1.69 -21.66 -9.15
N ARG A 173 3.00 -21.88 -9.22
CA ARG A 173 3.59 -23.13 -9.72
C ARG A 173 3.16 -24.32 -8.87
N LEU A 174 3.30 -24.22 -7.54
CA LEU A 174 2.89 -25.30 -6.62
C LEU A 174 1.38 -25.58 -6.66
N VAL A 175 0.54 -24.56 -6.86
CA VAL A 175 -0.91 -24.77 -7.04
C VAL A 175 -1.17 -25.66 -8.26
N ARG A 176 -0.56 -25.35 -9.41
CA ARG A 176 -0.72 -26.15 -10.63
C ARG A 176 -0.22 -27.59 -10.47
N GLU A 177 0.95 -27.75 -9.84
CA GLU A 177 1.53 -29.08 -9.56
C GLU A 177 0.62 -29.94 -8.69
N ILE A 178 -0.04 -29.35 -7.68
CA ILE A 178 -0.96 -30.07 -6.79
C ILE A 178 -2.32 -30.33 -7.47
N GLU A 179 -2.80 -29.41 -8.31
CA GLU A 179 -4.06 -29.55 -9.06
C GLU A 179 -3.91 -30.49 -10.29
N GLY A 180 -2.66 -30.83 -10.66
CA GLY A 180 -2.36 -31.74 -11.77
C GLY A 180 -2.46 -31.08 -13.16
N GLU A 181 -2.36 -29.76 -13.22
CA GLU A 181 -2.30 -28.93 -14.44
C GLU A 181 -0.86 -28.63 -14.87
#